data_AF-A0A453N6B3-F1
#
_entry.id   AF-A0A453N6B3-F1
#
_cell.length_a   1.000
_cell.length_b   1.000
_cell.length_c   1.000
_cell.angle_alpha   90.00
_cell.angle_beta   90.00
_cell.angle_gamma   90.00
#
_symmetry.space_group_name_H-M   'P 1'
#
loop_
_entity.id
_entity.type
_entity.pdbx_description
1 polymer ?
#
loop_
_entity_poly.entity_id
_entity_poly.type
_entity_poly.pdbx_seq_one_letter_code
_entity_poly.pdbx_strand_id
1 'polypeptide(L)'
;MFRRMHKVLSVLSDKQPPCPQFYLYSSADRVIPAECVESFINMQRSLGLSVSAHNFVSSPHVDHYRSFPHLYSAKIDEFLKVCSPVRV
;
A
#
# COMPACT_ATOMS: atom_id res chain seq x y z
N MET A 1 8.28 -0.62 28.14
CA MET A 1 7.50 -1.39 27.15
C MET A 1 6.90 -0.52 26.04
N PHE A 2 6.30 0.65 26.33
CA PHE A 2 5.65 1.51 25.32
C PHE A 2 6.57 2.26 24.33
N ARG A 3 7.83 2.56 24.70
CA ARG A 3 8.74 3.35 23.85
C ARG A 3 9.07 2.69 22.50
N ARG A 4 9.20 1.36 22.46
CA ARG A 4 9.50 0.63 21.22
C ARG A 4 8.30 0.64 20.26
N MET A 5 7.10 0.44 20.79
CA MET A 5 5.86 0.47 19.99
C MET A 5 5.59 1.87 19.44
N HIS A 6 5.78 2.93 20.25
CA HIS A 6 5.68 4.31 19.78
C HIS A 6 6.69 4.63 18.66
N LYS A 7 7.93 4.16 18.79
CA LYS A 7 8.95 4.36 17.74
C LYS A 7 8.56 3.68 16.43
N VAL A 8 8.06 2.44 16.50
CA VAL A 8 7.57 1.71 15.32
C VAL A 8 6.39 2.44 14.69
N LEU A 9 5.39 2.85 15.48
CA LEU A 9 4.23 3.60 14.99
C LEU A 9 4.65 4.92 14.33
N SER A 10 5.58 5.68 14.92
CA SER A 10 6.05 6.94 14.32
C SER A 10 6.78 6.75 12.99
N VAL A 11 7.50 5.63 12.83
CA VAL A 11 8.18 5.32 11.56
C VAL A 11 7.17 4.89 10.50
N LEU A 12 6.22 4.04 10.90
CA LEU A 12 5.16 3.56 10.02
C LEU A 12 4.14 4.65 9.66
N SER A 13 3.97 5.67 10.50
CA SER A 13 3.04 6.79 10.27
C SER A 13 3.70 7.94 9.50
N ASP A 14 4.85 8.43 9.97
CA ASP A 14 5.32 9.76 9.58
C ASP A 14 6.68 9.74 8.85
N LYS A 15 7.37 8.59 8.82
CA LYS A 15 8.73 8.46 8.24
C LYS A 15 8.83 7.30 7.27
N GLN A 16 7.79 7.13 6.44
CA GLN A 16 7.86 6.21 5.32
C GLN A 16 9.01 6.60 4.39
N PRO A 17 9.73 5.63 3.79
CA PRO A 17 10.86 5.91 2.92
C PRO A 17 10.41 6.72 1.69
N PRO A 18 11.28 7.61 1.17
CA PRO A 18 11.00 8.43 0.00
C PRO A 18 11.18 7.63 -1.31
N CYS A 19 10.49 6.48 -1.40
CA CYS A 19 10.47 5.62 -2.59
C CYS A 19 9.05 5.57 -3.16
N PRO A 20 8.87 5.09 -4.41
CA PRO A 20 7.55 4.74 -4.90
C PRO A 20 6.84 3.78 -3.94
N GLN A 21 5.56 4.01 -3.68
CA GLN A 21 4.74 3.21 -2.78
C GLN A 21 3.55 2.63 -3.53
N PHE A 22 3.21 1.38 -3.24
CA PHE A 22 2.04 0.73 -3.81
C PHE A 22 1.19 0.06 -2.74
N TYR A 23 -0.05 0.52 -2.62
CA TYR A 23 -1.01 0.03 -1.65
C TYR A 23 -2.01 -0.91 -2.33
N LEU A 24 -2.01 -2.16 -1.90
CA LEU A 24 -3.02 -3.16 -2.26
C LEU A 24 -3.97 -3.33 -1.07
N TYR A 25 -5.25 -3.08 -1.30
CA TYR A 25 -6.27 -3.16 -0.25
C TYR A 25 -7.63 -3.55 -0.83
N SER A 26 -8.65 -3.69 0.02
CA SER A 26 -9.99 -4.08 -0.40
C SER A 26 -11.04 -3.42 0.50
N SER A 27 -12.09 -2.84 -0.08
CA SER A 27 -13.27 -2.38 0.68
C SER A 27 -14.03 -3.50 1.38
N ALA A 28 -13.82 -4.76 0.99
CA ALA A 28 -14.37 -5.92 1.70
C ALA A 28 -13.47 -6.43 2.85
N ASP A 29 -12.31 -5.81 3.08
CA ASP A 29 -11.47 -6.11 4.23
C ASP A 29 -12.18 -5.66 5.52
N ARG A 30 -12.50 -6.62 6.39
CA ARG A 30 -13.19 -6.38 7.66
C ARG A 30 -12.23 -6.12 8.83
N VAL A 31 -10.93 -6.27 8.61
CA VAL A 31 -9.88 -6.08 9.61
C VAL A 31 -9.28 -4.69 9.50
N ILE A 32 -9.01 -4.22 8.26
CA ILE A 32 -8.48 -2.88 7.99
C ILE A 32 -9.47 -2.12 7.09
N PRO A 33 -10.18 -1.10 7.61
CA PRO A 33 -11.12 -0.32 6.81
C PRO A 33 -10.43 0.40 5.65
N ALA A 34 -11.08 0.42 4.48
CA ALA A 34 -10.56 1.07 3.28
C ALA A 34 -10.32 2.57 3.50
N GLU A 35 -11.16 3.23 4.27
CA GLU A 35 -11.08 4.66 4.55
C GLU A 35 -9.78 5.01 5.30
N CYS A 36 -9.33 4.12 6.19
CA CYS A 36 -8.05 4.28 6.88
C CYS A 36 -6.88 4.18 5.90
N VAL A 37 -6.92 3.23 4.96
CA VAL A 37 -5.90 3.06 3.93
C VAL A 37 -5.87 4.26 2.98
N GLU A 38 -7.04 4.73 2.54
CA GLU A 38 -7.18 5.88 1.64
C GLU A 38 -6.72 7.19 2.30
N SER A 39 -7.07 7.40 3.58
CA SER A 39 -6.57 8.53 4.36
C SER A 39 -5.05 8.53 4.42
N PHE A 40 -4.43 7.37 4.68
CA PHE A 40 -2.98 7.22 4.70
C PHE A 40 -2.36 7.49 3.32
N ILE A 41 -2.91 6.92 2.25
CA ILE A 41 -2.47 7.18 0.87
C ILE A 41 -2.47 8.68 0.56
N ASN A 42 -3.53 9.40 0.96
CA ASN A 42 -3.65 10.83 0.73
C ASN A 42 -2.61 11.64 1.52
N MET A 43 -2.33 11.24 2.77
CA MET A 43 -1.25 11.82 3.56
C MET A 43 0.11 11.60 2.87
N GLN A 44 0.40 10.40 2.39
CA GLN A 44 1.65 10.10 1.70
C GLN A 44 1.82 10.91 0.41
N ARG A 45 0.73 11.10 -0.35
CA ARG A 45 0.71 11.97 -1.53
C ARG A 45 0.93 13.44 -1.19
N SER A 46 0.34 13.94 -0.10
CA SER A 46 0.52 15.34 0.31
C SER A 46 1.96 15.64 0.76
N LEU A 47 2.69 14.62 1.21
CA LEU A 47 4.14 14.67 1.47
C LEU A 47 5.00 14.60 0.20
N GLY A 48 4.39 14.58 -1.00
CA GLY A 48 5.10 14.58 -2.29
C GLY A 48 5.61 13.20 -2.73
N LEU A 49 5.16 12.12 -2.10
CA LEU A 49 5.58 10.77 -2.45
C LEU A 49 4.81 10.25 -3.68
N SER A 50 5.49 9.47 -4.52
CA SER A 50 4.85 8.77 -5.64
C SER A 50 4.08 7.57 -5.10
N VAL A 51 2.75 7.66 -5.09
CA VAL A 51 1.88 6.65 -4.47
C VAL A 51 0.83 6.13 -5.46
N SER A 52 0.95 4.86 -5.79
CA SER A 52 -0.04 4.07 -6.52
C SER A 52 -0.89 3.27 -5.54
N ALA A 53 -2.11 2.94 -5.92
CA ALA A 53 -2.98 2.09 -5.10
C ALA A 53 -3.97 1.30 -5.95
N HIS A 54 -4.40 0.14 -5.45
CA HIS A 54 -5.46 -0.66 -6.05
C HIS A 54 -6.38 -1.22 -4.98
N ASN A 55 -7.67 -0.94 -5.13
CA ASN A 55 -8.75 -1.49 -4.31
C ASN A 55 -9.35 -2.71 -5.02
N PHE A 56 -9.22 -3.89 -4.44
CA PHE A 56 -9.81 -5.14 -4.95
C PHE A 56 -11.31 -5.24 -4.70
N VAL A 57 -11.89 -4.33 -3.91
CA VAL A 57 -13.31 -4.16 -3.58
C VAL A 57 -13.95 -5.31 -2.81
N SER A 58 -13.58 -6.56 -3.10
CA SER A 58 -14.32 -7.76 -2.73
C SER A 58 -13.48 -8.88 -2.12
N SER A 59 -12.15 -8.83 -2.20
CA SER A 59 -11.30 -9.84 -1.56
C SER A 59 -11.23 -9.65 -0.03
N PRO A 60 -11.20 -10.74 0.76
CA PRO A 60 -10.92 -10.68 2.19
C PRO A 60 -9.51 -10.18 2.54
N HIS A 61 -9.31 -9.88 3.83
CA HIS A 61 -8.00 -9.57 4.41
C HIS A 61 -6.99 -10.66 4.06
N VAL A 62 -5.76 -10.27 3.68
CA VAL A 62 -4.63 -11.13 3.27
C VAL A 62 -4.92 -12.11 2.12
N ASP A 63 -6.00 -11.90 1.35
CA ASP A 63 -6.50 -12.90 0.41
C ASP A 63 -6.61 -12.42 -1.05
N HIS A 64 -5.99 -11.29 -1.36
CA HIS A 64 -6.05 -10.63 -2.67
C HIS A 64 -5.52 -11.53 -3.80
N TYR A 65 -4.36 -12.16 -3.60
CA TYR A 65 -3.76 -13.04 -4.61
C TYR A 65 -4.56 -14.33 -4.83
N ARG A 66 -5.11 -14.93 -3.76
CA ARG A 66 -5.93 -16.14 -3.88
C ARG A 66 -7.24 -15.85 -4.62
N SER A 67 -7.83 -14.68 -4.37
CA SER A 67 -9.09 -14.25 -4.99
C SER A 67 -8.90 -13.77 -6.42
N PHE A 68 -7.78 -13.07 -6.70
CA PHE A 68 -7.52 -12.40 -7.98
C PHE A 68 -6.07 -12.59 -8.47
N PRO A 69 -5.62 -13.83 -8.74
CA PRO A 69 -4.20 -14.11 -8.99
C PRO A 69 -3.64 -13.35 -10.19
N HIS A 70 -4.36 -13.35 -11.32
CA HIS A 70 -3.91 -12.67 -12.53
C HIS A 70 -3.84 -11.14 -12.37
N LEU A 71 -4.87 -10.56 -11.75
CA LEU A 71 -4.93 -9.11 -11.53
C LEU A 71 -3.87 -8.66 -10.53
N TYR A 72 -3.71 -9.40 -9.42
CA TYR A 72 -2.68 -9.14 -8.42
C TYR A 72 -1.29 -9.17 -9.06
N SER A 73 -0.95 -10.24 -9.80
CA SER A 73 0.35 -10.35 -10.47
C SER A 73 0.58 -9.24 -11.50
N ALA A 74 -0.43 -8.90 -12.31
CA ALA A 74 -0.32 -7.81 -13.28
C ALA A 74 -0.06 -6.45 -12.61
N LYS A 75 -0.74 -6.18 -11.49
CA LYS A 75 -0.57 -4.95 -10.71
C LYS A 75 0.82 -4.84 -10.07
N ILE A 76 1.37 -5.96 -9.59
CA ILE A 76 2.74 -6.01 -9.08
C ILE A 76 3.75 -5.77 -10.21
N ASP A 77 3.60 -6.43 -11.36
CA ASP A 77 4.49 -6.25 -12.51
C ASP A 77 4.51 -4.80 -13.02
N GLU A 78 3.32 -4.18 -13.12
CA GLU A 78 3.17 -2.75 -13.45
C GLU A 78 3.96 -1.87 -12.47
N PHE A 79 3.84 -2.11 -11.17
CA PHE A 79 4.54 -1.33 -10.16
C PHE A 79 6.06 -1.56 -10.16
N LEU A 80 6.52 -2.78 -10.38
CA LEU A 80 7.96 -3.09 -10.43
C LEU A 80 8.67 -2.36 -11.58
N LYS A 81 7.98 -2.15 -12.72
CA LYS A 81 8.49 -1.32 -13.82
C LYS A 81 8.67 0.15 -13.43
N VAL A 82 7.85 0.66 -12.52
CA VAL A 82 8.01 2.02 -11.96
C VAL A 82 9.21 2.07 -11.01
N CYS A 83 9.43 1.03 -10.20
CA CYS A 83 10.54 0.97 -9.26
C CYS A 83 11.90 0.75 -9.93
N SER A 84 11.93 0.04 -11.06
CA SER A 84 13.14 -0.23 -11.85
C SER A 84 12.96 0.32 -13.26
N PRO A 85 13.06 1.66 -13.45
CA PRO A 85 13.06 2.21 -14.79
C PRO A 85 14.27 1.61 -15.53
N VAL A 86 13.99 0.92 -16.64
CA VAL A 86 15.04 0.46 -17.56
C VAL A 86 15.85 1.69 -17.93
N ARG A 87 17.12 1.70 -17.53
CA ARG A 87 18.06 2.71 -17.99
C ARG A 87 18.33 2.40 -19.46
N VAL A 88 17.67 3.13 -20.36
CA VAL A 88 18.04 3.19 -21.79
C VAL A 88 19.13 4.23 -21.95
#